data_AF-A0A429HZ23-F1
#
_entry.id   AF-A0A429HZ23-F1
#
_cell.length_a   1.000
_cell.length_b   1.000
_cell.length_c   1.000
_cell.angle_alpha   90.00
_cell.angle_beta   90.00
_cell.angle_gamma   90.00
#
_symmetry.space_group_name_H-M   'P 1'
#
loop_
_entity.id
_entity.type
_entity.pdbx_description
1 polymer ?
#
loop_
_entity_poly.entity_id
_entity_poly.type
_entity_poly.pdbx_seq_one_letter_code
_entity_poly.pdbx_strand_id
1 'polypeptide(L)'
;MPAAKDSASRPDGPAESDGPAESDGLAEPEGPARPSRTPAKSEQTRALILETAMRLFQERGYEKTTMRAIAKEAGVSVGNAYYYFAGKEHLIQGFYERRAAERRVAVREVLDQEKDLEARIAGVLKAWLDVATPYHEFAVQFFKNAADPDSPLSPFSAESEHARVEA
;
A
#
# COMPACT_ATOMS: atom_id res chain seq x y z
N MET A 1 -66.95 23.27 -14.91
CA MET A 1 -66.08 24.07 -15.79
C MET A 1 -64.63 23.71 -15.49
N PRO A 2 -63.72 23.76 -16.48
CA PRO A 2 -63.43 22.86 -17.63
C PRO A 2 -62.31 21.84 -17.28
N ALA A 3 -62.14 20.65 -17.87
CA ALA A 3 -61.72 20.29 -19.25
C ALA A 3 -60.42 21.00 -19.70
N ALA A 4 -59.48 20.43 -20.46
CA ALA A 4 -59.10 19.08 -20.85
C ALA A 4 -57.73 19.23 -21.54
N LYS A 5 -56.91 18.17 -21.46
CA LYS A 5 -55.92 17.67 -22.43
C LYS A 5 -55.33 18.65 -23.47
N ASP A 6 -54.01 18.64 -23.59
CA ASP A 6 -53.46 18.29 -24.91
C ASP A 6 -52.17 17.46 -24.84
N SER A 7 -52.22 16.36 -25.59
CA SER A 7 -51.22 15.32 -25.79
C SER A 7 -51.28 15.07 -27.28
N ALA A 8 -50.22 15.42 -28.01
CA ALA A 8 -50.00 15.00 -29.39
C ALA A 8 -48.59 14.36 -29.41
N SER A 9 -48.47 13.03 -29.50
CA SER A 9 -48.67 12.17 -30.67
C SER A 9 -47.66 12.42 -31.81
N ARG A 10 -46.71 11.48 -31.91
CA ARG A 10 -46.12 10.96 -33.15
C ARG A 10 -47.25 10.31 -34.01
N PRO A 11 -47.14 10.14 -35.35
CA PRO A 11 -46.19 9.26 -36.07
C PRO A 11 -45.69 9.87 -37.41
N ASP A 12 -44.66 9.36 -38.10
CA ASP A 12 -44.67 8.21 -39.03
C ASP A 12 -43.23 7.71 -39.29
N GLY A 13 -43.06 6.40 -39.50
CA GLY A 13 -41.86 5.80 -40.12
C GLY A 13 -42.15 5.41 -41.58
N PRO A 14 -41.45 4.42 -42.18
CA PRO A 14 -40.01 4.19 -42.25
C PRO A 14 -39.46 4.48 -43.67
N ALA A 15 -38.14 4.55 -43.84
CA ALA A 15 -37.51 4.35 -45.16
C ALA A 15 -36.20 3.57 -44.97
N GLU A 16 -36.27 2.27 -45.22
CA GLU A 16 -35.11 1.49 -45.61
C GLU A 16 -34.62 1.97 -46.99
N SER A 17 -33.33 2.18 -47.14
CA SER A 17 -32.57 1.69 -48.30
C SER A 17 -31.06 1.88 -48.06
N ASP A 18 -30.40 0.74 -48.01
CA ASP A 18 -29.09 0.43 -48.59
C ASP A 18 -27.87 1.30 -48.24
N GLY A 19 -26.95 0.68 -47.49
CA GLY A 19 -25.52 0.98 -47.57
C GLY A 19 -24.93 0.62 -48.95
N PRO A 20 -23.60 0.70 -49.17
CA PRO A 20 -22.54 0.67 -48.16
C PRO A 20 -21.45 1.75 -48.36
N ALA A 21 -20.70 2.04 -47.31
CA ALA A 21 -19.30 2.44 -47.43
C ALA A 21 -18.59 2.11 -46.12
N GLU A 22 -17.83 1.02 -46.16
CA GLU A 22 -16.75 0.72 -45.23
C GLU A 22 -15.88 1.99 -45.09
N SER A 23 -15.76 2.49 -43.85
CA SER A 23 -14.67 3.41 -43.51
C SER A 23 -13.83 2.71 -42.47
N ASP A 24 -12.62 2.41 -42.90
CA ASP A 24 -11.58 1.69 -42.20
C ASP A 24 -11.44 2.17 -40.75
N GLY A 25 -11.42 1.19 -39.86
CA GLY A 25 -11.03 1.37 -38.47
C GLY A 25 -9.62 1.93 -38.40
N LEU A 26 -9.51 3.22 -38.09
CA LEU A 26 -8.30 3.77 -37.50
C LEU A 26 -8.25 3.26 -36.05
N ALA A 27 -7.68 2.07 -35.89
CA ALA A 27 -7.19 1.61 -34.60
C ALA A 27 -6.22 2.67 -34.07
N GLU A 28 -6.58 3.30 -32.95
CA GLU A 28 -5.68 4.15 -32.19
C GLU A 28 -4.42 3.34 -31.87
N PRO A 29 -3.21 3.90 -32.05
CA PRO A 29 -1.99 3.16 -31.77
C PRO A 29 -1.95 2.85 -30.27
N GLU A 30 -1.92 1.56 -29.94
CA GLU A 30 -1.61 1.06 -28.61
C GLU A 30 -0.38 1.80 -28.08
N GLY A 31 -0.59 2.67 -27.08
CA GLY A 31 0.48 3.34 -26.37
C GLY A 31 1.47 2.29 -25.84
N PRO A 32 2.77 2.61 -25.76
CA PRO A 32 3.81 1.61 -25.53
C PRO A 32 3.50 0.79 -24.28
N ALA A 33 3.30 -0.52 -24.49
CA ALA A 33 3.16 -1.50 -23.42
C ALA A 33 4.30 -1.28 -22.42
N ARG A 34 3.95 -0.94 -21.18
CA ARG A 34 4.93 -0.74 -20.10
C ARG A 34 5.78 -2.02 -20.00
N PRO A 35 7.12 -1.92 -19.99
CA PRO A 35 7.96 -3.11 -19.92
C PRO A 35 7.58 -3.91 -18.67
N SER A 36 7.22 -5.19 -18.84
CA SER A 36 6.91 -6.07 -17.72
C SER A 36 8.18 -6.20 -16.87
N ARG A 37 8.10 -5.70 -15.63
CA ARG A 37 9.21 -5.81 -14.68
C ARG A 37 9.25 -7.25 -14.19
N THR A 38 10.43 -7.85 -14.13
CA THR A 38 10.61 -9.15 -13.48
C THR A 38 10.20 -9.04 -11.99
N PRO A 39 9.64 -10.11 -11.39
CA PRO A 39 9.18 -10.08 -10.00
C PRO A 39 10.24 -9.55 -9.02
N ALA A 40 11.49 -10.00 -9.16
CA ALA A 40 12.61 -9.54 -8.33
C ALA A 40 12.86 -8.02 -8.42
N LYS A 41 12.76 -7.42 -9.62
CA LYS A 41 12.93 -5.97 -9.79
C LYS A 41 11.76 -5.20 -9.19
N SER A 42 10.57 -5.78 -9.19
CA SER A 42 9.39 -5.21 -8.56
C SER A 42 9.52 -5.16 -7.04
N GLU A 43 9.93 -6.28 -6.42
CA GLU A 43 10.16 -6.38 -4.97
C GLU A 43 11.27 -5.43 -4.50
N GLN A 44 12.38 -5.35 -5.23
CA GLN A 44 13.45 -4.39 -4.93
C GLN A 44 12.95 -2.95 -4.95
N THR A 45 12.07 -2.61 -5.89
CA THR A 45 11.49 -1.26 -5.98
C THR A 45 10.55 -0.99 -4.80
N ARG A 46 9.72 -1.96 -4.42
CA ARG A 46 8.85 -1.86 -3.23
C ARG A 46 9.68 -1.64 -1.97
N ALA A 47 10.75 -2.43 -1.77
CA ALA A 47 11.65 -2.31 -0.63
C ALA A 47 12.34 -0.94 -0.58
N LEU A 48 12.86 -0.45 -1.71
CA LEU A 48 13.49 0.87 -1.83
C LEU A 48 12.55 2.00 -1.41
N ILE A 49 11.28 1.95 -1.86
CA ILE A 49 10.28 2.96 -1.51
C ILE A 49 10.01 2.93 0.01
N LEU A 50 9.86 1.74 0.59
CA LEU A 50 9.60 1.56 2.02
C LEU A 50 10.77 2.09 2.87
N GLU A 51 12.00 1.73 2.53
CA GLU A 51 13.21 2.19 3.23
C GLU A 51 13.36 3.72 3.16
N THR A 52 13.13 4.29 1.97
CA THR A 52 13.16 5.74 1.78
C THR A 52 12.08 6.43 2.62
N ALA A 53 10.87 5.87 2.66
CA ALA A 53 9.78 6.41 3.45
C ALA A 53 10.10 6.41 4.95
N MET A 54 10.58 5.29 5.48
CA MET A 54 10.94 5.17 6.90
C MET A 54 12.03 6.16 7.29
N ARG A 55 13.08 6.30 6.47
CA ARG A 55 14.14 7.29 6.70
C ARG A 55 13.57 8.71 6.72
N LEU A 56 12.74 9.07 5.74
CA LEU A 56 12.10 10.39 5.70
C LEU A 56 11.15 10.62 6.89
N PHE A 57 10.45 9.59 7.35
CA PHE A 57 9.62 9.69 8.55
C PHE A 57 10.45 9.94 9.80
N GLN A 58 11.63 9.33 9.92
CA GLN A 58 12.55 9.58 11.04
C GLN A 58 13.17 10.98 10.98
N GLU A 59 13.58 11.43 9.79
CA GLU A 59 14.23 12.74 9.60
C GLU A 59 13.26 13.93 9.70
N ARG A 60 12.03 13.78 9.21
CA ARG A 60 11.08 14.90 9.01
C ARG A 60 9.78 14.75 9.79
N GLY A 61 9.53 13.57 10.35
CA GLY A 61 8.24 13.20 10.93
C GLY A 61 7.23 12.69 9.90
N TYR A 62 6.32 11.83 10.35
CA TYR A 62 5.26 11.24 9.53
C TYR A 62 4.35 12.29 8.86
N GLU A 63 3.91 13.30 9.61
CA GLU A 63 2.97 14.30 9.14
C GLU A 63 3.52 15.16 7.99
N LYS A 64 4.77 15.62 8.13
CA LYS A 64 5.42 16.52 7.16
C LYS A 64 5.92 15.80 5.91
N THR A 65 5.98 14.48 5.94
CA THR A 65 6.42 13.67 4.81
C THR A 65 5.24 13.43 3.85
N THR A 66 5.51 13.44 2.55
CA THR A 66 4.50 13.21 1.50
C THR A 66 4.93 12.10 0.55
N MET A 67 3.96 11.41 -0.07
CA MET A 67 4.24 10.40 -1.11
C MET A 67 5.09 10.95 -2.26
N ARG A 68 4.91 12.23 -2.60
CA ARG A 68 5.72 12.91 -3.64
C ARG A 68 7.18 13.08 -3.21
N ALA A 69 7.42 13.47 -1.96
CA ALA A 69 8.77 13.59 -1.42
C ALA A 69 9.47 12.23 -1.39
N ILE A 70 8.75 11.19 -0.96
CA ILE A 70 9.26 9.80 -0.94
C ILE A 70 9.62 9.34 -2.36
N ALA A 71 8.72 9.53 -3.33
CA ALA A 71 8.97 9.14 -4.72
C ALA A 71 10.20 9.83 -5.31
N LYS A 72 10.33 11.15 -5.07
CA LYS A 72 11.47 11.95 -5.51
C LYS A 72 12.77 11.43 -4.92
N GLU A 73 12.79 11.20 -3.61
CA GLU A 73 13.97 10.74 -2.89
C GLU A 73 14.38 9.31 -3.27
N ALA A 74 13.41 8.44 -3.52
CA ALA A 74 13.62 7.06 -3.97
C ALA A 74 13.99 6.96 -5.46
N GLY A 75 14.01 8.07 -6.20
CA GLY A 75 14.32 8.08 -7.63
C GLY A 75 13.26 7.38 -8.50
N VAL A 76 12.00 7.35 -8.07
CA VAL A 76 10.88 6.75 -8.80
C VAL A 76 9.82 7.79 -9.17
N SER A 77 9.00 7.49 -10.17
CA SER A 77 7.85 8.36 -10.47
C SER A 77 6.81 8.28 -9.35
N VAL A 78 6.06 9.37 -9.16
CA VAL A 78 4.97 9.43 -8.16
C VAL A 78 3.93 8.34 -8.43
N GLY A 79 3.55 8.12 -9.69
CA GLY A 79 2.63 7.04 -10.06
C GLY A 79 3.19 5.64 -9.74
N ASN A 80 4.50 5.43 -9.90
CA ASN A 80 5.14 4.17 -9.51
C ASN A 80 5.17 4.00 -7.98
N ALA A 81 5.34 5.07 -7.20
CA ALA A 81 5.23 5.00 -5.75
C ALA A 81 3.81 4.62 -5.30
N TYR A 82 2.79 5.27 -5.87
CA TYR A 82 1.39 4.95 -5.58
C TYR A 82 0.96 3.56 -6.03
N TYR A 83 1.58 3.02 -7.09
CA TYR A 83 1.37 1.64 -7.52
C TYR A 83 1.76 0.64 -6.43
N TYR A 84 2.83 0.88 -5.68
CA TYR A 84 3.26 -0.01 -4.58
C TYR A 84 2.57 0.28 -3.25
N PHE A 85 2.30 1.56 -2.96
CA PHE A 85 1.70 1.99 -1.70
C PHE A 85 0.66 3.07 -1.97
N ALA A 86 -0.62 2.77 -1.69
CA ALA A 86 -1.73 3.69 -1.96
C ALA A 86 -1.68 4.97 -1.10
N GLY A 87 -0.86 5.01 -0.04
CA GLY A 87 -0.69 6.16 0.83
C GLY A 87 0.40 5.94 1.87
N LYS A 88 0.56 6.93 2.76
CA LYS A 88 1.53 6.86 3.86
C LYS A 88 1.16 5.80 4.89
N GLU A 89 -0.13 5.57 5.05
CA GLU A 89 -0.70 4.55 5.93
C GLU A 89 -0.25 3.16 5.49
N HIS A 90 -0.29 2.88 4.18
CA HIS A 90 0.16 1.60 3.62
C HIS A 90 1.67 1.39 3.76
N LEU A 91 2.46 2.47 3.82
CA LEU A 91 3.90 2.37 4.12
C LEU A 91 4.13 1.95 5.58
N ILE A 92 3.29 2.43 6.50
CA ILE A 92 3.34 1.99 7.91
C ILE A 92 2.94 0.52 8.01
N GLN A 93 1.93 0.07 7.26
CA GLN A 93 1.56 -1.33 7.21
C GLN A 93 2.70 -2.21 6.64
N GLY A 94 3.32 -1.79 5.54
CA GLY A 94 4.50 -2.47 5.00
C GLY A 94 5.69 -2.49 5.98
N PHE A 95 5.84 -1.45 6.80
CA PHE A 95 6.82 -1.44 7.88
C PHE A 95 6.50 -2.48 8.96
N TYR A 96 5.25 -2.59 9.40
CA TYR A 96 4.84 -3.62 10.36
C TYR A 96 5.05 -5.04 9.81
N GLU A 97 4.74 -5.28 8.55
CA GLU A 97 4.99 -6.57 7.87
C GLU A 97 6.49 -6.91 7.87
N ARG A 98 7.34 -5.96 7.48
CA ARG A 98 8.80 -6.14 7.51
C ARG A 98 9.30 -6.43 8.94
N ARG A 99 8.81 -5.68 9.91
CA ARG A 99 9.17 -5.83 11.34
C ARG A 99 8.79 -7.21 11.88
N ALA A 100 7.61 -7.68 11.49
CA ALA A 100 7.09 -8.99 11.83
C ALA A 100 7.99 -10.10 11.26
N ALA A 101 8.32 -10.03 9.97
CA ALA A 101 9.20 -10.99 9.32
C ALA A 101 10.61 -11.02 9.93
N GLU A 102 11.21 -9.86 10.22
CA GLU A 102 12.51 -9.74 10.90
C GLU A 102 12.49 -10.41 12.29
N ARG A 103 11.43 -10.15 13.08
CA ARG A 103 11.23 -10.78 14.39
C ARG A 103 11.11 -12.30 14.25
N ARG A 104 10.33 -12.80 13.31
CA ARG A 104 10.15 -14.24 13.05
C ARG A 104 11.48 -14.94 12.79
N VAL A 105 12.33 -14.30 11.99
CA VAL A 105 13.68 -14.81 11.70
C VAL A 105 14.51 -14.86 12.98
N ALA A 106 14.54 -13.77 13.74
CA ALA A 106 15.38 -13.64 14.94
C ALA A 106 14.99 -14.61 16.07
N VAL A 107 13.70 -14.93 16.22
CA VAL A 107 13.26 -15.84 17.30
C VAL A 107 13.46 -17.32 16.98
N ARG A 108 13.71 -17.69 15.72
CA ARG A 108 13.82 -19.12 15.32
C ARG A 108 14.89 -19.85 16.10
N GLU A 109 16.09 -19.30 16.17
CA GLU A 109 17.21 -19.95 16.87
C GLU A 109 16.92 -20.13 18.36
N VAL A 110 16.36 -19.10 19.01
CA VAL A 110 15.93 -19.16 20.42
C VAL A 110 14.92 -20.29 20.63
N LEU A 111 13.92 -20.38 19.76
CA LEU A 111 12.85 -21.38 19.88
C LEU A 111 13.31 -22.80 19.48
N ASP A 112 14.37 -22.94 18.70
CA ASP A 112 14.93 -24.24 18.35
C ASP A 112 15.78 -24.79 19.51
N GLN A 113 16.57 -23.92 20.14
CA GLN A 113 17.51 -24.28 21.22
C GLN A 113 16.83 -24.45 22.58
N GLU A 114 15.95 -23.52 22.97
CA GLU A 114 15.38 -23.50 24.32
C GLU A 114 14.13 -24.38 24.45
N LYS A 115 14.06 -25.19 25.51
CA LYS A 115 12.90 -26.06 25.83
C LYS A 115 12.11 -25.59 27.04
N ASP A 116 12.75 -24.85 27.94
CA ASP A 116 12.10 -24.25 29.09
C ASP A 116 11.23 -23.06 28.68
N LEU A 117 10.04 -22.93 29.29
CA LEU A 117 9.08 -21.89 28.93
C LEU A 117 9.59 -20.49 29.27
N GLU A 118 10.20 -20.33 30.44
CA GLU A 118 10.71 -19.04 30.91
C GLU A 118 11.85 -18.57 29.99
N ALA A 119 12.80 -19.46 29.70
CA ALA A 119 13.91 -19.19 28.78
C ALA A 119 13.43 -18.81 27.39
N ARG A 120 12.40 -19.49 26.86
CA ARG A 120 11.79 -19.15 25.56
C ARG A 120 11.17 -17.77 25.56
N ILE A 121 10.37 -17.43 26.58
CA ILE A 121 9.72 -16.11 26.66
C ILE A 121 10.79 -15.02 26.78
N ALA A 122 11.77 -15.19 27.66
CA ALA A 122 12.85 -14.23 27.86
C ALA A 122 13.66 -14.01 26.57
N GLY A 123 14.05 -15.09 25.89
CA GLY A 123 14.79 -15.03 24.64
C GLY A 123 14.00 -14.37 23.51
N VAL A 124 12.71 -14.67 23.38
CA VAL A 124 11.82 -14.03 22.39
C VAL A 124 11.69 -12.53 22.65
N LEU A 125 11.48 -12.12 23.91
CA LEU A 125 11.38 -10.71 24.27
C LEU A 125 12.69 -9.97 24.03
N LYS A 126 13.83 -10.60 24.34
CA LYS A 126 15.15 -10.03 24.04
C LYS A 126 15.36 -9.87 22.53
N ALA A 127 15.08 -10.91 21.74
CA ALA A 127 15.21 -10.85 20.28
C ALA A 127 14.29 -9.76 19.69
N TRP A 128 13.10 -9.58 20.24
CA TRP A 128 12.21 -8.49 19.85
C TRP A 128 12.81 -7.11 20.13
N LEU A 129 13.41 -6.90 21.32
CA LEU A 129 14.06 -5.64 21.67
C LEU A 129 15.29 -5.36 20.79
N ASP A 130 16.14 -6.36 20.54
CA ASP A 130 17.32 -6.24 19.69
C ASP A 130 16.92 -5.79 18.26
N VAL A 131 15.88 -6.44 17.72
CA VAL A 131 15.34 -6.15 16.39
C VAL A 131 14.60 -4.79 16.35
N ALA A 132 14.01 -4.34 17.45
CA ALA A 132 13.33 -3.04 17.53
C ALA A 132 14.29 -1.85 17.77
N THR A 133 15.47 -2.09 18.34
CA THR A 133 16.43 -1.06 18.77
C THR A 133 16.75 0.00 17.70
N PRO A 134 17.04 -0.37 16.43
CA PRO A 134 17.36 0.62 15.40
C PRO A 134 16.22 1.62 15.11
N TYR A 135 14.99 1.26 15.44
CA TYR A 135 13.79 2.04 15.15
C TYR A 135 13.26 2.83 16.35
N HIS A 136 14.00 2.86 17.48
CA HIS A 136 13.54 3.51 18.71
C HIS A 136 13.19 4.99 18.51
N GLU A 137 14.04 5.74 17.82
CA GLU A 137 13.81 7.17 17.56
C GLU A 137 12.54 7.38 16.72
N PHE A 138 12.37 6.58 15.66
CA PHE A 138 11.16 6.61 14.84
C PHE A 138 9.92 6.26 15.69
N ALA A 139 9.99 5.22 16.52
CA ALA A 139 8.88 4.79 17.36
C ALA A 139 8.43 5.90 18.32
N VAL A 140 9.36 6.63 18.95
CA VAL A 140 9.03 7.76 19.83
C VAL A 140 8.30 8.87 19.06
N GLN A 141 8.81 9.26 17.89
CA GLN A 141 8.18 10.30 17.08
C GLN A 141 6.81 9.88 16.52
N PHE A 142 6.67 8.60 16.18
CA PHE A 142 5.49 8.03 15.56
C PHE A 142 4.40 7.66 16.59
N PHE A 143 4.75 7.46 17.86
CA PHE A 143 3.86 6.97 18.91
C PHE A 143 2.53 7.71 18.96
N LYS A 144 2.53 9.04 18.89
CA LYS A 144 1.29 9.85 18.90
C LYS A 144 0.29 9.52 17.77
N ASN A 145 0.76 9.01 16.63
CA ASN A 145 -0.10 8.66 15.49
C ASN A 145 -0.59 7.21 15.58
N ALA A 146 0.15 6.35 16.28
CA ALA A 146 -0.12 4.92 16.42
C ALA A 146 -0.79 4.54 17.75
N ALA A 147 -0.72 5.40 18.76
CA ALA A 147 -1.24 5.14 20.10
C ALA A 147 -2.75 5.39 20.21
N ASP A 148 -3.34 6.08 19.24
CA ASP A 148 -4.80 6.20 19.12
C ASP A 148 -5.39 4.84 18.72
N PRO A 149 -6.25 4.22 19.55
CA PRO A 149 -6.83 2.91 19.26
C PRO A 149 -7.73 2.92 18.02
N ASP A 150 -8.29 4.06 17.64
CA ASP A 150 -9.16 4.19 16.46
C ASP A 150 -8.37 4.53 15.18
N SER A 151 -7.05 4.74 15.30
CA SER A 151 -6.19 5.04 14.16
C SER A 151 -5.89 3.78 13.33
N PRO A 152 -5.98 3.84 11.99
CA PRO A 152 -5.55 2.75 11.11
C PRO A 152 -4.03 2.56 11.12
N LEU A 153 -3.28 3.45 11.78
CA LEU A 153 -1.84 3.34 11.99
C LEU A 153 -1.49 2.59 13.27
N SER A 154 -2.48 2.31 14.12
CA SER A 154 -2.27 1.53 15.32
C SER A 154 -1.78 0.13 14.94
N PRO A 155 -0.72 -0.40 15.61
CA PRO A 155 -0.29 -1.78 15.40
C PRO A 155 -1.38 -2.79 15.80
N PHE A 156 -2.44 -2.34 16.49
CA PHE A 156 -3.59 -3.13 16.90
C PHE A 156 -4.85 -2.91 16.03
N SER A 157 -4.77 -2.09 14.97
CA SER A 157 -5.89 -1.85 14.06
C SER A 157 -6.21 -3.07 13.18
N ALA A 158 -7.33 -3.02 12.44
CA ALA A 158 -7.70 -4.05 11.46
C ALA A 158 -6.69 -4.12 10.30
N GLU A 159 -6.21 -2.95 9.84
CA GLU A 159 -5.24 -2.84 8.75
C GLU A 159 -3.91 -3.52 9.09
N SER A 160 -3.53 -3.50 10.37
CA SER A 160 -2.31 -4.14 10.88
C SER A 160 -2.45 -5.64 11.15
N GLU A 161 -3.61 -6.25 10.91
CA GLU A 161 -3.87 -7.67 11.20
C GLU A 161 -2.91 -8.61 10.48
N HIS A 162 -2.67 -8.37 9.20
CA HIS A 162 -1.78 -9.18 8.38
C HIS A 162 -0.38 -9.31 9.01
N ALA A 163 0.18 -8.19 9.49
CA ALA A 163 1.46 -8.15 10.18
C ALA A 163 1.46 -8.83 11.56
N ARG A 164 0.28 -9.09 12.16
CA ARG A 164 0.16 -9.83 13.44
C ARG A 164 -0.01 -11.34 13.21
N VAL A 165 -0.76 -11.73 12.20
CA VAL A 165 -1.17 -13.13 11.97
C VAL A 165 -0.19 -13.89 11.08
N GLU A 166 0.35 -13.25 10.04
CA GLU A 166 1.26 -13.91 9.09
C GLU A 166 2.74 -13.84 9.51
N ALA A 167 3.01 -13.17 10.64
CA ALA A 167 4.32 -13.04 11.27
C ALA A 167 4.95 -14.34 11.76
#